data_AF-A0A2T5GB69-F1
#
_entry.id   AF-A0A2T5GB69-F1
#
_cell.length_a   1.000
_cell.length_b   1.000
_cell.length_c   1.000
_cell.angle_alpha   90.00
_cell.angle_beta   90.00
_cell.angle_gamma   90.00
#
_symmetry.space_group_name_H-M   'P 1'
#
loop_
_entity.id
_entity.type
_entity.pdbx_description
1 polymer ?
#
loop_
_entity_poly.entity_id
_entity_poly.type
_entity_poly.pdbx_seq_one_letter_code
_entity_poly.pdbx_strand_id
1 'polypeptide(L)' 'MLKTILNWFKDAKKHVKTFMLPVIILYFIRTMFIPTFIDVLVLFILFLIYVGALLEWY' A
#
# COMPACT_ATOMS: atom_id res chain seq x y z
N MET A 1 19.95 16.11 5.00
CA MET A 1 18.66 16.01 4.25
C MET A 1 18.26 14.57 3.94
N LEU A 2 19.09 13.77 3.27
CA LEU A 2 18.73 12.40 2.87
C LEU A 2 18.34 11.46 4.03
N LYS A 3 19.08 11.52 5.16
CA LYS A 3 18.79 10.72 6.37
C LYS A 3 17.43 11.04 7.01
N THR A 4 16.99 12.29 6.94
CA THR A 4 15.69 12.72 7.49
C THR A 4 14.54 12.11 6.70
N ILE A 5 14.66 12.10 5.36
CA ILE A 5 13.67 11.48 4.45
C ILE A 5 13.62 9.96 4.66
N LEU A 6 14.77 9.32 4.84
CA LEU A 6 14.88 7.88 5.10
C LEU A 6 14.25 7.46 6.44
N ASN A 7 14.45 8.26 7.50
CA ASN A 7 13.79 8.01 8.79
C ASN A 7 12.28 8.23 8.68
N TRP A 8 11.85 9.26 7.96
CA TRP A 8 10.44 9.51 7.69
C TRP A 8 9.78 8.38 6.89
N PHE A 9 10.50 7.79 5.92
CA PHE A 9 10.05 6.61 5.19
C PHE A 9 9.97 5.37 6.09
N LYS A 10 10.90 5.20 7.04
CA LYS A 10 10.87 4.09 8.01
C LYS A 10 9.68 4.20 8.97
N ASP A 11 9.40 5.40 9.49
CA ASP A 11 8.24 5.64 10.35
C ASP A 11 6.94 5.48 9.54
N ALA A 12 6.89 6.06 8.34
CA ALA A 12 5.78 5.86 7.42
C ALA A 12 5.56 4.38 7.11
N LYS A 13 6.60 3.57 6.89
CA LYS A 13 6.49 2.12 6.65
C LYS A 13 5.79 1.40 7.80
N LYS A 14 6.06 1.80 9.04
CA LYS A 14 5.44 1.23 10.24
C LYS A 14 3.94 1.54 10.31
N HIS A 15 3.56 2.78 10.00
CA HIS A 15 2.16 3.19 9.94
C HIS A 15 1.42 2.63 8.71
N VAL A 16 2.10 2.55 7.57
CA VAL A 16 1.61 1.99 6.32
C VAL A 16 1.31 0.51 6.47
N LYS A 17 2.13 -0.28 7.19
CA LYS A 17 1.80 -1.69 7.47
C LYS A 17 0.44 -1.86 8.16
N THR A 18 0.08 -0.95 9.06
CA THR A 18 -1.17 -0.98 9.82
C THR A 18 -2.35 -0.41 9.04
N PHE A 19 -2.16 0.69 8.31
CA PHE A 19 -3.24 1.40 7.61
C PHE A 19 -3.47 0.96 6.17
N MET A 20 -2.47 0.39 5.50
CA MET A 20 -2.58 0.10 4.07
C MET A 20 -3.44 -1.14 3.80
N LEU A 21 -3.46 -2.11 4.72
CA LEU A 21 -4.35 -3.27 4.62
C LEU A 21 -5.84 -2.88 4.62
N PRO A 22 -6.37 -2.09 5.59
CA PRO A 22 -7.78 -1.68 5.54
C PRO A 22 -8.09 -0.82 4.30
N VAL A 23 -7.15 0.01 3.84
CA VAL A 23 -7.32 0.78 2.58
C VAL A 23 -7.44 -0.14 1.37
N ILE A 24 -6.58 -1.17 1.27
CA ILE A 24 -6.64 -2.18 0.20
C ILE A 24 -7.96 -2.94 0.25
N ILE A 25 -8.44 -3.32 1.45
CA ILE A 25 -9.72 -4.00 1.62
C ILE A 25 -10.88 -3.11 1.14
N LEU A 26 -10.91 -1.83 1.52
CA LEU A 26 -11.96 -0.90 1.07
C LEU A 26 -11.94 -0.71 -0.45
N TYR A 27 -10.77 -0.56 -1.04
CA TYR A 27 -10.63 -0.49 -2.49
C TYR A 27 -11.07 -1.80 -3.16
N PHE A 28 -10.70 -2.96 -2.61
CA PHE A 28 -11.09 -4.26 -3.14
C PHE A 28 -12.62 -4.43 -3.13
N ILE A 29 -13.26 -4.06 -2.02
CA ILE A 29 -14.73 -4.06 -1.90
C ILE A 29 -15.33 -3.14 -2.97
N ARG A 30 -14.82 -1.92 -3.16
CA ARG A 30 -15.29 -1.01 -4.21
C ARG A 30 -15.14 -1.62 -5.60
N THR A 31 -13.99 -2.20 -5.92
CA THR A 31 -13.71 -2.83 -7.21
C THR A 31 -14.63 -4.03 -7.46
N MET A 32 -15.11 -4.70 -6.42
CA MET A 32 -16.08 -5.80 -6.52
C MET A 32 -17.43 -5.35 -7.08
N PHE A 33 -17.88 -4.13 -6.77
CA PHE A 33 -19.14 -3.57 -7.26
C PHE A 33 -18.99 -2.84 -8.59
N ILE A 34 -17.87 -2.12 -8.80
CA ILE A 34 -17.61 -1.35 -10.01
C ILE A 34 -16.17 -1.64 -10.48
N PRO A 35 -15.94 -2.77 -11.16
CA PRO A 35 -14.61 -3.11 -11.65
C PRO A 35 -14.28 -2.27 -12.88
N THR A 36 -13.41 -1.28 -12.71
CA THR A 36 -12.72 -0.66 -13.85
C THR A 36 -11.31 -1.23 -13.98
N PHE A 37 -10.79 -1.25 -15.21
CA PHE A 37 -9.42 -1.67 -15.47
C PHE A 37 -8.40 -0.90 -14.64
N ILE A 38 -8.63 0.41 -14.44
CA ILE A 38 -7.77 1.28 -13.63
C ILE A 38 -7.85 0.89 -12.15
N ASP A 39 -9.05 0.62 -11.62
CA ASP A 39 -9.21 0.23 -10.22
C ASP A 39 -8.47 -1.08 -9.90
N VAL A 40 -8.53 -2.06 -10.80
CA VAL A 40 -7.80 -3.35 -10.66
C VAL A 40 -6.29 -3.14 -10.70
N LEU A 41 -5.79 -2.28 -11.61
CA LEU A 41 -4.37 -1.94 -11.72
C LEU A 41 -3.86 -1.24 -10.46
N VAL A 42 -4.61 -0.25 -9.97
CA VAL A 42 -4.28 0.49 -8.74
C VAL A 42 -4.26 -0.47 -7.55
N LEU A 43 -5.26 -1.33 -7.42
CA LEU A 43 -5.32 -2.33 -6.36
C LEU A 43 -4.12 -3.28 -6.39
N PHE A 44 -3.73 -3.74 -7.59
CA PHE A 44 -2.58 -4.62 -7.78
C PHE A 44 -1.26 -3.96 -7.37
N ILE A 45 -1.05 -2.69 -7.73
CA ILE A 45 0.15 -1.94 -7.33
C ILE A 45 0.17 -1.73 -5.82
N LEU A 46 -0.95 -1.33 -5.21
CA LEU A 46 -1.06 -1.19 -3.75
C LEU A 46 -0.78 -2.52 -3.03
N PHE A 47 -1.26 -3.64 -3.58
CA PHE A 47 -0.99 -4.97 -3.06
C PHE A 47 0.49 -5.32 -3.14
N LEU A 48 1.17 -5.03 -4.26
CA LEU A 48 2.62 -5.24 -4.39
C LEU A 48 3.42 -4.40 -3.39
N ILE A 49 3.06 -3.13 -3.18
CA ILE A 49 3.69 -2.27 -2.17
C ILE A 49 3.47 -2.85 -0.77
N TYR A 50 2.27 -3.38 -0.48
CA TYR A 50 1.97 -4.00 0.80
C TYR A 50 2.78 -5.27 1.04
N VAL A 51 2.84 -6.16 0.05
CA VAL A 51 3.63 -7.40 0.12
C VAL A 51 5.12 -7.09 0.24
N GLY A 52 5.64 -6.13 -0.54
CA GLY A 52 7.02 -5.67 -0.42
C GLY A 52 7.34 -5.06 0.95
N ALA A 53 6.40 -4.31 1.52
CA ALA A 53 6.52 -3.81 2.89
C ALA A 53 6.44 -4.94 3.94
N LEU A 54 5.64 -5.98 3.68
CA LEU A 54 5.48 -7.15 4.55
C LEU A 54 6.76 -7.99 4.62
N LEU A 55 7.33 -8.31 3.45
CA LEU A 55 8.54 -9.13 3.25
C LEU A 55 9.84 -8.41 3.62
N GLU A 56 9.76 -7.18 4.11
CA GLU A 56 10.94 -6.35 4.45
C GLU A 56 11.93 -6.19 3.30
N TRP A 57 11.46 -6.30 2.05
CA TRP A 57 12.31 -6.32 0.87
C TRP A 57 12.99 -4.96 0.57
N TYR A 58 12.73 -3.94 1.40
CA TYR A 58 13.21 -2.55 1.30
C TYR A 58 13.42 -1.89 2.66
#